data_AF-A0A1Q3K2J0-F1
#
_entry.id   AF-A0A1Q3K2J0-F1
#
_cell.length_a   1.000
_cell.length_b   1.000
_cell.length_c   1.000
_cell.angle_alpha   90.00
_cell.angle_beta   90.00
_cell.angle_gamma   90.00
#
_symmetry.space_group_name_H-M   'P 1'
#
loop_
_entity.id
_entity.type
_entity.pdbx_description
1 polymer ?
#
loop_
_entity_poly.entity_id
_entity_poly.type
_entity_poly.pdbx_seq_one_letter_code
_entity_poly.pdbx_strand_id
1 'polypeptide(L)'
;MNNIVVECQMLIRRPAAAVFNAMIDPAITTNFWFTKSTGKLREGETVTWQWEMYGASADVAVKKIVENKLISFDWGEPKESVDFSFTSSADGNSTYVVIKNYGFAQTGDALISKIIDTTGGFTTVLDGMKAWLEHELSPNLISDKFPKEFINH
;
A
#
# COMPACT_ATOMS: atom_id res chain seq x y z
N MET A 1 8.88 -23.23 -10.30
CA MET A 1 9.19 -21.80 -10.49
C MET A 1 9.09 -21.15 -9.13
N ASN A 2 10.17 -20.58 -8.60
CA ASN A 2 10.11 -19.82 -7.35
C ASN A 2 9.25 -18.57 -7.61
N ASN A 3 8.11 -18.48 -6.94
CA ASN A 3 7.27 -17.30 -7.04
C ASN A 3 7.91 -16.22 -6.16
N ILE A 4 8.49 -15.20 -6.77
CA ILE A 4 9.13 -14.11 -6.03
C ILE A 4 8.03 -13.25 -5.40
N VAL A 5 8.13 -13.04 -4.10
CA VAL A 5 7.17 -12.26 -3.31
C VAL A 5 7.94 -11.29 -2.43
N VAL A 6 7.56 -10.02 -2.48
CA VAL A 6 7.92 -9.02 -1.46
C VAL A 6 6.85 -9.09 -0.37
N GLU A 7 7.27 -9.28 0.87
CA GLU A 7 6.39 -9.29 2.04
C GLU A 7 6.84 -8.22 3.03
N CYS A 8 5.90 -7.38 3.48
CA CYS A 8 6.11 -6.37 4.52
C CYS A 8 4.96 -6.42 5.53
N GLN A 9 5.21 -6.04 6.78
CA GLN A 9 4.25 -6.22 7.86
C GLN A 9 4.33 -5.14 8.93
N MET A 10 3.21 -4.90 9.60
CA MET A 10 3.15 -4.00 10.75
C MET A 10 2.00 -4.34 11.68
N LEU A 11 2.23 -4.24 12.99
CA LEU A 11 1.14 -4.25 13.97
C LEU A 11 0.61 -2.82 14.18
N ILE A 12 -0.68 -2.64 13.93
CA ILE A 12 -1.41 -1.39 14.10
C ILE A 12 -2.33 -1.52 15.33
N ARG A 13 -2.25 -0.59 16.28
CA ARG A 13 -3.03 -0.55 17.53
C ARG A 13 -4.44 0.04 17.32
N ARG A 14 -5.14 -0.53 16.32
CA ARG A 14 -6.53 -0.25 16.01
C ARG A 14 -7.27 -1.54 15.60
N PRO A 15 -8.60 -1.61 15.81
CA PRO A 15 -9.42 -2.73 15.35
C PRO A 15 -9.36 -2.93 13.84
N ALA A 16 -9.54 -4.18 13.37
CA ALA A 16 -9.41 -4.54 11.96
C ALA A 16 -10.32 -3.73 11.04
N ALA A 17 -11.53 -3.39 11.49
CA ALA A 17 -12.45 -2.56 10.73
C ALA A 17 -11.90 -1.16 10.44
N ALA A 18 -11.22 -0.53 11.39
CA ALA A 18 -10.63 0.78 11.20
C ALA A 18 -9.43 0.73 10.24
N VAL A 19 -8.56 -0.28 10.42
CA VAL A 19 -7.35 -0.46 9.60
C VAL A 19 -7.72 -0.85 8.16
N PHE A 20 -8.72 -1.72 7.99
CA PHE A 20 -9.26 -2.08 6.69
C PHE A 20 -9.92 -0.89 5.99
N ASN A 21 -10.78 -0.14 6.70
CA ASN A 21 -11.43 1.04 6.12
C ASN A 21 -10.41 2.12 5.71
N ALA A 22 -9.28 2.24 6.42
CA ALA A 22 -8.19 3.13 6.06
C ALA A 22 -7.58 2.84 4.68
N MET A 23 -7.76 1.62 4.16
CA MET A 23 -7.34 1.22 2.82
C MET A 23 -8.45 1.32 1.76
N ILE A 24 -9.73 1.29 2.18
CA ILE A 24 -10.88 1.39 1.29
C ILE A 24 -11.22 2.85 0.97
N ASP A 25 -11.17 3.72 1.98
CA ASP A 25 -11.64 5.11 1.87
C ASP A 25 -10.48 6.08 1.64
N PRO A 26 -10.38 6.72 0.46
CA PRO A 26 -9.32 7.68 0.18
C PRO A 26 -9.39 8.91 1.09
N ALA A 27 -10.52 9.21 1.75
CA ALA A 27 -10.56 10.26 2.77
C ALA A 27 -9.61 9.96 3.95
N ILE A 28 -9.23 8.68 4.15
CA ILE A 28 -8.28 8.24 5.15
C ILE A 28 -6.92 7.92 4.52
N THR A 29 -6.89 7.12 3.45
CA THR A 29 -5.63 6.65 2.82
C THR A 29 -4.75 7.81 2.36
N THR A 30 -5.36 8.94 2.00
CA THR A 30 -4.61 10.11 1.51
C THR A 30 -3.74 10.79 2.56
N ASN A 31 -3.95 10.48 3.84
CA ASN A 31 -3.12 11.00 4.92
C ASN A 31 -1.79 10.24 5.07
N PHE A 32 -1.59 9.12 4.37
CA PHE A 32 -0.36 8.32 4.53
C PHE A 32 0.19 7.63 3.28
N TRP A 33 -0.52 7.60 2.14
CA TRP A 33 -0.01 6.91 0.94
C TRP A 33 -0.02 7.75 -0.35
N PHE A 34 -1.18 7.97 -0.96
CA PHE A 34 -1.31 8.75 -2.21
C PHE A 34 -2.03 10.07 -1.93
N THR A 35 -1.97 11.02 -2.84
CA THR A 35 -2.62 12.34 -2.62
C THR A 35 -4.08 12.39 -3.05
N LYS A 36 -4.47 11.62 -4.08
CA LYS A 36 -5.85 11.55 -4.56
C LYS A 36 -6.19 10.15 -5.07
N SER A 37 -7.48 9.81 -5.01
CA SER A 37 -8.08 8.66 -5.67
C SER A 37 -9.34 9.10 -6.40
N THR A 38 -9.66 8.46 -7.52
CA THR A 38 -10.95 8.66 -8.22
C THR A 38 -12.14 8.09 -7.44
N GLY A 39 -11.90 7.22 -6.45
CA GLY A 39 -12.97 6.68 -5.61
C GLY A 39 -12.50 5.75 -4.51
N LYS A 40 -13.48 5.21 -3.76
CA LYS A 40 -13.28 4.10 -2.81
C LYS A 40 -12.95 2.82 -3.56
N LEU A 41 -12.18 1.93 -2.94
CA LEU A 41 -11.98 0.60 -3.48
C LEU A 41 -13.29 -0.21 -3.40
N ARG A 42 -13.68 -0.80 -4.53
CA ARG A 42 -14.79 -1.74 -4.64
C ARG A 42 -14.37 -2.91 -5.51
N GLU A 43 -14.76 -4.12 -5.11
CA GLU A 43 -14.43 -5.33 -5.85
C GLU A 43 -14.93 -5.24 -7.30
N GLY A 44 -14.05 -5.55 -8.26
CA GLY A 44 -14.34 -5.49 -9.69
C GLY A 44 -14.22 -4.10 -10.33
N GLU A 45 -14.03 -3.04 -9.54
CA GLU A 45 -13.82 -1.67 -10.05
C GLU A 45 -12.33 -1.36 -10.25
N THR A 46 -12.06 -0.36 -11.09
CA THR A 46 -10.73 0.24 -11.23
C THR A 46 -10.79 1.69 -10.73
N VAL A 47 -9.83 2.05 -9.89
CA VAL A 47 -9.62 3.45 -9.46
C VAL A 47 -8.25 3.93 -9.91
N THR A 48 -8.07 5.23 -10.03
CA THR A 48 -6.77 5.84 -10.33
C THR A 48 -6.27 6.54 -9.07
N TRP A 49 -5.10 6.15 -8.59
CA TRP A 49 -4.38 6.84 -7.53
C TRP A 49 -3.40 7.85 -8.12
N GLN A 50 -3.23 8.98 -7.44
CA GLN A 50 -2.32 10.05 -7.87
C GLN A 50 -1.39 10.45 -6.73
N TRP A 51 -0.13 10.66 -7.09
CA TRP A 51 0.91 11.29 -6.27
C TRP A 51 1.25 12.63 -6.91
N GLU A 52 0.44 13.65 -6.60
CA GLU A 52 0.56 14.99 -7.19
C GLU A 52 1.93 15.62 -6.90
N MET A 53 2.54 15.30 -5.75
CA MET A 53 3.90 15.72 -5.44
C MET A 53 4.92 15.21 -6.46
N TYR A 54 4.65 14.09 -7.14
CA TYR A 54 5.51 13.49 -8.17
C TYR A 54 4.99 13.66 -9.59
N GLY A 55 3.78 14.20 -9.77
CA GLY A 55 3.12 14.19 -11.08
C GLY A 55 2.87 12.77 -11.61
N ALA A 56 2.75 11.79 -10.71
CA ALA A 56 2.61 10.37 -11.04
C ALA A 56 1.20 9.87 -10.75
N SER A 57 0.76 8.86 -11.47
CA SER A 57 -0.51 8.17 -11.25
C SER A 57 -0.42 6.70 -11.60
N ALA A 58 -1.27 5.88 -10.99
CA ALA A 58 -1.40 4.47 -11.31
C ALA A 58 -2.87 4.03 -11.26
N ASP A 59 -3.27 3.21 -12.22
CA ASP A 59 -4.55 2.52 -12.17
C ASP A 59 -4.45 1.29 -11.27
N VAL A 60 -5.47 1.09 -10.46
CA VAL A 60 -5.59 0.02 -9.47
C VAL A 60 -6.85 -0.75 -9.76
N ALA A 61 -6.69 -1.96 -10.29
CA ALA A 61 -7.78 -2.88 -10.60
C ALA A 61 -8.05 -3.77 -9.39
N VAL A 62 -9.18 -3.53 -8.70
CA VAL A 62 -9.52 -4.25 -7.48
C VAL A 62 -10.07 -5.63 -7.82
N LYS A 63 -9.37 -6.68 -7.36
CA LYS A 63 -9.70 -8.07 -7.65
C LYS A 63 -10.64 -8.68 -6.64
N LYS A 64 -10.36 -8.48 -5.35
CA LYS A 64 -11.08 -9.14 -4.27
C LYS A 64 -11.06 -8.31 -3.00
N ILE A 65 -12.21 -8.21 -2.35
CA ILE A 65 -12.35 -7.61 -1.03
C ILE A 65 -13.10 -8.60 -0.12
N VAL A 66 -12.43 -9.02 0.95
CA VAL A 66 -13.08 -9.74 2.05
C VAL A 66 -13.05 -8.80 3.25
N GLU A 67 -14.23 -8.34 3.66
CA GLU A 67 -14.40 -7.33 4.70
C GLU A 67 -13.54 -7.63 5.93
N ASN A 68 -12.73 -6.64 6.34
CA ASN A 68 -11.83 -6.68 7.50
C ASN A 68 -10.76 -7.77 7.47
N LYS A 69 -10.52 -8.41 6.32
CA LYS A 69 -9.61 -9.57 6.18
C LYS A 69 -8.65 -9.47 5.01
N LEU A 70 -9.12 -9.06 3.82
CA LEU A 70 -8.33 -9.05 2.60
C LEU A 70 -8.74 -7.92 1.67
N ILE A 71 -7.76 -7.23 1.10
CA ILE A 71 -7.91 -6.40 -0.10
C ILE A 71 -6.86 -6.88 -1.10
N SER A 72 -7.27 -7.23 -2.30
CA SER A 72 -6.40 -7.68 -3.39
C SER A 72 -6.63 -6.84 -4.63
N PHE A 73 -5.57 -6.36 -5.26
CA PHE A 73 -5.63 -5.56 -6.48
C PHE A 73 -4.41 -5.80 -7.36
N ASP A 74 -4.52 -5.43 -8.62
CA ASP A 74 -3.38 -5.32 -9.54
C ASP A 74 -3.11 -3.84 -9.84
N TRP A 75 -1.83 -3.49 -9.98
CA TRP A 75 -1.40 -2.12 -10.27
C TRP A 75 -0.09 -2.09 -11.07
N GLY A 76 0.21 -0.93 -11.65
CA GLY A 76 1.43 -0.69 -12.41
C GLY A 76 1.42 -1.31 -13.82
N GLU A 77 2.48 -1.05 -14.58
CA GLU A 77 2.71 -1.63 -15.91
C GLU A 77 4.19 -2.03 -16.06
N PRO A 78 4.53 -3.32 -16.26
CA PRO A 78 3.64 -4.49 -16.26
C PRO A 78 2.88 -4.67 -14.95
N LYS A 79 1.65 -5.19 -15.02
CA LYS A 79 0.81 -5.37 -13.83
C LYS A 79 1.41 -6.33 -12.83
N GLU A 80 1.46 -5.87 -11.58
CA GLU A 80 1.85 -6.65 -10.41
C GLU A 80 0.66 -6.78 -9.46
N SER A 81 0.59 -7.90 -8.73
CA SER A 81 -0.49 -8.17 -7.79
C SER A 81 -0.08 -7.79 -6.37
N VAL A 82 -1.00 -7.19 -5.62
CA VAL A 82 -0.80 -6.80 -4.23
C VAL A 82 -1.96 -7.31 -3.38
N ASP A 83 -1.62 -7.97 -2.26
CA ASP A 83 -2.57 -8.43 -1.26
C ASP A 83 -2.28 -7.77 0.09
N PHE A 84 -3.27 -7.07 0.65
CA PHE A 84 -3.28 -6.60 2.04
C PHE A 84 -4.12 -7.55 2.87
N SER A 85 -3.49 -8.27 3.79
CA SER A 85 -4.15 -9.15 4.76
C SER A 85 -4.24 -8.49 6.13
N PHE A 86 -5.40 -8.60 6.77
CA PHE A 86 -5.69 -8.00 8.07
C PHE A 86 -6.04 -9.10 9.07
N THR A 87 -5.22 -9.27 10.11
CA THR A 87 -5.43 -10.27 11.17
C THR A 87 -5.65 -9.57 12.50
N SER A 88 -6.87 -9.68 13.05
CA SER A 88 -7.19 -9.12 14.37
C SER A 88 -6.42 -9.85 15.47
N SER A 89 -5.95 -9.10 16.48
CA SER A 89 -5.47 -9.67 17.74
C SER A 89 -6.61 -10.32 18.51
N ALA A 90 -6.26 -11.18 19.47
CA ALA A 90 -7.23 -11.91 20.30
C ALA A 90 -8.15 -10.99 21.12
N ASP A 91 -7.68 -9.81 21.51
CA ASP A 91 -8.45 -8.80 22.25
C ASP A 91 -9.24 -7.84 21.34
N GLY A 92 -9.10 -7.97 20.01
CA GLY A 92 -9.80 -7.13 19.03
C GLY A 92 -9.29 -5.68 18.89
N ASN A 93 -8.26 -5.29 19.66
CA ASN A 93 -7.81 -3.90 19.73
C ASN A 93 -6.63 -3.57 18.79
N SER A 94 -6.01 -4.58 18.20
CA SER A 94 -4.89 -4.42 17.27
C SER A 94 -5.10 -5.27 16.02
N THR A 95 -4.47 -4.87 14.93
CA THR A 95 -4.50 -5.58 13.66
C THR A 95 -3.10 -5.75 13.14
N TYR A 96 -2.73 -6.98 12.84
CA TYR A 96 -1.51 -7.28 12.13
C TYR A 96 -1.79 -7.21 10.63
N VAL A 97 -1.14 -6.27 9.96
CA VAL A 97 -1.26 -6.04 8.51
C VAL A 97 -0.07 -6.69 7.83
N VAL A 98 -0.33 -7.48 6.79
CA VAL A 98 0.69 -8.06 5.92
C VAL A 98 0.39 -7.64 4.48
N ILE A 99 1.39 -7.05 3.83
CA ILE A 99 1.36 -6.71 2.41
C ILE A 99 2.21 -7.72 1.67
N LYS A 100 1.63 -8.34 0.64
CA LYS A 100 2.35 -9.19 -0.31
C LYS A 100 2.28 -8.59 -1.69
N ASN A 101 3.43 -8.39 -2.33
CA ASN A 101 3.50 -8.00 -3.74
C ASN A 101 4.26 -9.04 -4.54
N TYR A 102 3.67 -9.47 -5.67
CA TYR A 102 4.15 -10.57 -6.48
C TYR A 102 3.73 -10.42 -7.95
N GLY A 103 4.19 -11.33 -8.80
CA GLY A 103 3.95 -11.26 -10.24
C GLY A 103 4.94 -10.38 -10.99
N PHE A 104 6.14 -10.16 -10.42
CA PHE A 104 7.19 -9.38 -11.06
C PHE A 104 7.59 -9.97 -12.42
N ALA A 105 7.56 -9.12 -13.45
CA ALA A 105 7.97 -9.48 -14.80
C ALA A 105 9.48 -9.27 -15.04
N GLN A 106 10.13 -8.47 -14.19
CA GLN A 106 11.55 -8.17 -14.29
C GLN A 106 12.40 -9.41 -13.95
N THR A 107 13.64 -9.43 -14.44
CA THR A 107 14.63 -10.48 -14.16
C THR A 107 16.01 -9.86 -13.88
N GLY A 108 16.93 -10.64 -13.33
CA GLY A 108 18.31 -10.19 -13.04
C GLY A 108 18.37 -8.96 -12.13
N ASP A 109 19.28 -8.03 -12.44
CA ASP A 109 19.50 -6.82 -11.64
C ASP A 109 18.28 -5.89 -11.59
N ALA A 110 17.47 -5.88 -12.65
CA ALA A 110 16.22 -5.12 -12.69
C ALA A 110 15.20 -5.67 -11.68
N LEU A 111 15.14 -6.99 -11.51
CA LEU A 111 14.32 -7.62 -10.48
C LEU A 111 14.84 -7.28 -9.07
N ILE A 112 16.15 -7.35 -8.86
CA ILE A 112 16.75 -7.01 -7.56
C ILE A 112 16.42 -5.56 -7.17
N SER A 113 16.61 -4.62 -8.09
CA SER A 113 16.30 -3.20 -7.86
C SER A 113 14.81 -3.01 -7.56
N LYS A 114 13.94 -3.65 -8.35
CA LYS A 114 12.49 -3.60 -8.15
C LYS A 114 12.07 -4.15 -6.78
N ILE A 115 12.65 -5.25 -6.32
CA ILE A 115 12.38 -5.83 -5.00
C ILE A 115 12.79 -4.85 -3.88
N ILE A 116 13.97 -4.23 -4.00
CA ILE A 116 14.48 -3.26 -3.02
C ILE A 116 13.53 -2.06 -2.94
N ASP A 117 13.18 -1.47 -4.09
CA ASP A 117 12.30 -0.31 -4.16
C ASP A 117 10.90 -0.61 -3.62
N THR A 118 10.35 -1.76 -4.00
CA THR A 118 9.02 -2.22 -3.55
C THR A 118 8.98 -2.44 -2.05
N THR A 119 10.00 -3.11 -1.50
CA THR A 119 10.14 -3.34 -0.05
C THR A 119 10.21 -2.01 0.70
N GLY A 120 11.03 -1.07 0.20
CA GLY A 120 11.14 0.26 0.76
C GLY A 120 9.83 1.05 0.70
N GLY A 121 9.13 1.01 -0.43
CA GLY A 121 7.87 1.70 -0.64
C GLY A 121 6.76 1.21 0.30
N PHE A 122 6.49 -0.09 0.32
CA PHE A 122 5.43 -0.64 1.17
C PHE A 122 5.73 -0.54 2.66
N THR A 123 6.99 -0.63 3.07
CA THR A 123 7.36 -0.35 4.47
C THR A 123 7.01 1.08 4.85
N THR A 124 7.33 2.07 4.00
CA THR A 124 6.97 3.47 4.24
C THR A 124 5.45 3.70 4.32
N VAL A 125 4.67 2.98 3.51
CA VAL A 125 3.20 3.01 3.59
C VAL A 125 2.70 2.48 4.94
N LEU A 126 3.26 1.35 5.42
CA LEU A 126 2.92 0.78 6.71
C LEU A 126 3.27 1.70 7.88
N ASP A 127 4.43 2.35 7.83
CA ASP A 127 4.87 3.32 8.84
C ASP A 127 3.93 4.54 8.89
N GLY A 128 3.57 5.07 7.72
CA GLY A 128 2.62 6.18 7.62
C GLY A 128 1.22 5.81 8.11
N MET A 129 0.72 4.63 7.72
CA MET A 129 -0.55 4.10 8.19
C MET A 129 -0.57 3.96 9.72
N LYS A 130 0.51 3.46 10.30
CA LYS A 130 0.65 3.34 11.76
C LYS A 130 0.60 4.70 12.45
N ALA A 131 1.42 5.65 11.99
CA ALA A 131 1.47 6.99 12.55
C ALA A 131 0.11 7.69 12.49
N TRP A 132 -0.57 7.59 11.35
CA TRP A 132 -1.89 8.18 11.15
C TRP A 132 -2.96 7.52 12.02
N LEU A 133 -3.08 6.20 11.97
CA LEU A 133 -4.17 5.52 12.66
C LEU A 133 -4.03 5.52 14.18
N GLU A 134 -2.80 5.49 14.71
CA GLU A 134 -2.58 5.46 16.16
C GLU A 134 -2.54 6.87 16.78
N HIS A 135 -2.08 7.87 16.02
CA HIS A 135 -1.73 9.18 16.56
C HIS A 135 -2.21 10.39 15.74
N GLU A 136 -2.89 10.16 14.61
CA GLU A 136 -3.35 11.23 13.70
C GLU A 136 -2.19 12.11 13.18
N LEU A 137 -1.00 11.52 13.04
CA LEU A 137 0.18 12.19 12.51
C LEU A 137 0.39 11.82 11.04
N SER A 138 0.65 12.84 10.22
CA SER A 138 1.09 12.70 8.82
C SER A 138 2.50 13.26 8.66
N PRO A 139 3.57 12.47 8.88
CA PRO A 139 4.94 12.94 8.86
C PRO A 139 5.52 13.07 7.44
N ASN A 140 4.67 13.16 6.41
CA ASN A 140 5.06 13.36 5.02
C ASN A 140 6.03 12.29 4.46
N LEU A 141 5.99 11.07 5.02
CA LEU A 141 6.96 10.02 4.69
C LEU A 141 7.03 9.72 3.19
N ILE A 142 5.87 9.73 2.50
CA ILE A 142 5.83 9.44 1.07
C ILE A 142 6.51 10.54 0.27
N SER A 143 6.21 11.83 0.51
CA SER A 143 6.81 12.97 -0.21
C SER A 143 8.30 13.13 0.09
N ASP A 144 8.70 12.78 1.30
CA ASP A 144 10.05 13.04 1.80
C ASP A 144 11.00 11.87 1.51
N LYS A 145 10.47 10.69 1.19
CA LYS A 145 11.26 9.55 0.71
C LYS A 145 11.84 9.83 -0.68
N PHE A 146 11.11 10.56 -1.52
CA PHE A 146 11.51 10.82 -2.90
C PHE A 146 11.47 12.31 -3.30
N PRO A 147 12.23 13.19 -2.60
CA PRO A 147 12.19 14.62 -2.87
C PRO A 147 12.78 14.97 -4.24
N LYS A 148 12.06 15.78 -5.03
CA LYS A 148 12.43 16.14 -6.42
C LYS A 148 13.88 16.65 -6.55
N GLU A 149 14.35 17.39 -5.56
CA GLU A 149 15.69 17.99 -5.56
C GLU A 149 16.83 16.95 -5.51
N PHE A 150 16.53 15.72 -5.06
CA PHE A 150 17.54 14.67 -4.86
C PHE A 150 17.37 13.46 -5.81
N ILE A 151 16.36 13.47 -6.69
CA ILE A 151 16.01 12.33 -7.57
C ILE A 151 16.46 12.51 -9.02
N ASN A 152 16.97 13.68 -9.39
CA ASN A 152 17.53 13.87 -10.73
C ASN A 152 18.95 13.31 -10.84
N HIS A 153 19.12 12.00 -10.97
CA HIS A 153 20.33 11.36 -11.51
C HIS A 153 19.98 10.16 -12.40
#